data_AF-A0A6A2FUI0-F1
#
_entry.id   AF-A0A6A2FUI0-F1
#
_cell.length_a   1.000
_cell.length_b   1.000
_cell.length_c   1.000
_cell.angle_alpha   90.00
_cell.angle_beta   90.00
_cell.angle_gamma   90.00
#
_symmetry.space_group_name_H-M   'P 1'
#
loop_
_entity.id
_entity.type
_entity.pdbx_description
1 polymer ?
#
loop_
_entity_poly.entity_id
_entity_poly.type
_entity_poly.pdbx_seq_one_letter_code
_entity_poly.pdbx_strand_id
1 'polypeptide(L)'
;MRTGTAKYIIAVVLLFALLLSVELGAPEPTDWTETYDADDKIPYGSYIIFEQLQELNGGKEIKRQEKTPYLYIDEAEKIAGGKSNLVIISSGGSIDEYEWDKLVEYAKRGNTVFISSEYFNNFSLEDIGIQAMEYPKYFSKDTVLYAKLVSPTLKADKFAYPFRESVTYFEVDTNPDKNLKVLGVLNDSLVNFVQYTCGKGKMLLHTNPKMYSNMYVLEGNNYKHTFNTLSYLPQQTILWDEFYKEKSMNSGPIKTDSPLTYVLSQPAFRWAFYLALFGVGLFFVFRTKRRQRPIPVIEPLANTSLEFTRTIGRLYFNKGNHADIAAKKVQHLIQFIYSRYYLRFDFENPEFAILLAEKSGVAEKDVRFMYYLIITVRKTSGLTPDRVLELSKVIDNFYKKAN
;
A
#
# COMPACT_ATOMS: atom_id res chain seq x y z
N MET A 1 -30.93 -16.64 9.34
CA MET A 1 -30.12 -17.00 8.15
C MET A 1 -30.60 -18.36 7.65
N ARG A 2 -31.08 -18.46 6.41
CA ARG A 2 -31.69 -19.70 5.86
C ARG A 2 -30.64 -20.81 5.75
N THR A 3 -30.94 -22.01 6.22
CA THR A 3 -30.07 -23.20 6.26
C THR A 3 -29.48 -23.62 4.90
N GLY A 4 -30.03 -23.14 3.78
CA GLY A 4 -29.48 -23.33 2.45
C GLY A 4 -28.18 -22.56 2.19
N THR A 5 -28.03 -21.33 2.69
CA THR A 5 -26.85 -20.48 2.39
C THR A 5 -25.57 -21.02 3.05
N ALA A 6 -25.70 -21.68 4.21
CA ALA A 6 -24.56 -22.26 4.92
C ALA A 6 -23.89 -23.39 4.11
N LYS A 7 -24.66 -24.20 3.38
CA LYS A 7 -24.13 -25.30 2.56
C LYS A 7 -23.30 -24.79 1.38
N TYR A 8 -23.75 -23.72 0.73
CA TYR A 8 -22.99 -23.09 -0.36
C TYR A 8 -21.73 -22.41 0.16
N ILE A 9 -21.77 -21.75 1.31
CA ILE A 9 -20.59 -21.14 1.93
C ILE A 9 -19.56 -22.22 2.28
N ILE A 10 -19.97 -23.33 2.89
CA ILE A 10 -19.07 -24.45 3.21
C ILE A 10 -18.47 -25.06 1.93
N ALA A 11 -19.26 -25.26 0.88
CA ALA A 11 -18.78 -25.78 -0.39
C ALA A 11 -17.74 -24.84 -1.04
N VAL A 12 -17.96 -23.53 -1.01
CA VAL A 12 -17.01 -22.53 -1.52
C VAL A 12 -15.73 -22.50 -0.69
N VAL A 13 -15.83 -22.56 0.63
CA VAL A 13 -14.65 -22.60 1.53
C VAL A 13 -13.83 -23.88 1.31
N LEU A 14 -14.49 -25.02 1.15
CA LEU A 14 -13.81 -26.29 0.86
C LEU A 14 -13.15 -26.29 -0.52
N LEU A 15 -13.81 -25.75 -1.55
CA LEU A 15 -13.24 -25.59 -2.88
C LEU A 15 -12.03 -24.65 -2.86
N PHE A 16 -12.11 -23.55 -2.12
CA PHE A 16 -11.02 -22.60 -1.97
C PHE A 16 -9.83 -23.21 -1.21
N ALA A 17 -10.10 -23.97 -0.14
CA ALA A 17 -9.07 -24.71 0.60
C ALA A 17 -8.39 -25.78 -0.27
N LEU A 18 -9.16 -26.47 -1.11
CA LEU A 18 -8.62 -27.45 -2.07
C LEU A 18 -7.74 -26.76 -3.12
N LEU A 19 -8.21 -25.65 -3.71
CA LEU A 19 -7.42 -24.89 -4.68
C LEU A 19 -6.12 -24.37 -4.06
N LEU A 20 -6.16 -23.84 -2.84
CA LEU A 20 -4.97 -23.42 -2.11
C LEU A 20 -4.02 -24.60 -1.83
N SER A 21 -4.54 -25.78 -1.52
CA SER A 21 -3.69 -26.96 -1.29
C SER A 21 -2.97 -27.42 -2.56
N VAL A 22 -3.60 -27.28 -3.73
CA VAL A 22 -2.98 -27.58 -5.03
C VAL A 22 -1.92 -26.53 -5.37
N GLU A 23 -2.22 -25.25 -5.17
CA GLU A 23 -1.29 -24.15 -5.44
C GLU A 23 -0.05 -24.20 -4.51
N LEU A 24 -0.24 -24.47 -3.22
CA LEU A 24 0.86 -24.61 -2.25
C LEU A 24 1.71 -25.87 -2.47
N GLY A 25 1.16 -26.88 -3.14
CA GLY A 25 1.87 -28.12 -3.49
C GLY A 25 2.55 -28.05 -4.86
N ALA A 26 2.26 -27.05 -5.68
CA ALA A 26 2.90 -26.87 -6.98
C ALA A 26 4.35 -26.39 -6.77
N PRO A 27 5.35 -27.00 -7.44
CA PRO A 27 6.70 -26.47 -7.42
C PRO A 27 6.69 -25.07 -8.03
N GLU A 28 7.48 -24.16 -7.47
CA GLU A 28 7.65 -22.83 -8.04
C GLU A 28 8.08 -22.97 -9.52
N PRO A 29 7.44 -22.23 -10.44
CA PRO A 29 7.84 -22.27 -11.83
C PRO A 29 9.30 -21.85 -11.94
N THR A 30 10.10 -22.67 -12.62
CA THR A 30 11.51 -22.34 -12.84
C THR A 30 11.61 -21.02 -13.60
N ASP A 31 12.29 -20.06 -13.00
CA ASP A 31 12.60 -18.80 -13.64
C ASP A 31 13.70 -19.01 -14.69
N TRP A 32 13.40 -18.74 -15.96
CA TRP A 32 14.32 -18.90 -17.09
C TRP A 32 14.89 -17.55 -17.58
N THR A 33 14.79 -16.50 -16.76
CA THR A 33 15.35 -15.18 -17.05
C THR A 33 16.87 -15.26 -17.21
N GLU A 34 17.41 -14.69 -18.29
CA GLU A 34 18.85 -14.67 -18.57
C GLU A 34 19.56 -13.52 -17.85
N THR A 35 19.84 -13.70 -16.56
CA THR A 35 20.42 -12.65 -15.72
C THR A 35 21.95 -12.66 -15.69
N TYR A 36 22.60 -13.83 -15.68
CA TYR A 36 24.05 -13.98 -15.46
C TYR A 36 24.59 -13.36 -14.17
N ASP A 37 23.73 -12.93 -13.26
CA ASP A 37 24.06 -12.31 -11.98
C ASP A 37 24.83 -13.31 -11.11
N ALA A 38 25.83 -12.82 -10.36
CA ALA A 38 26.64 -13.64 -9.48
C ALA A 38 25.87 -14.22 -8.29
N ASP A 39 24.74 -13.62 -7.89
CA ASP A 39 23.92 -14.10 -6.77
C ASP A 39 22.78 -15.02 -7.20
N ASP A 40 22.46 -15.04 -8.49
CA ASP A 40 21.32 -15.76 -9.02
C ASP A 40 21.60 -17.27 -9.19
N LYS A 41 20.79 -18.08 -8.50
CA LYS A 41 20.82 -19.56 -8.56
C LYS A 41 19.89 -20.16 -9.61
N ILE A 42 19.20 -19.32 -10.37
CA ILE A 42 18.35 -19.73 -11.49
C ILE A 42 19.22 -20.35 -12.61
N PRO A 43 18.65 -21.12 -13.55
CA PRO A 43 19.39 -21.77 -14.64
C PRO A 43 20.38 -20.87 -15.38
N TYR A 44 19.99 -19.62 -15.67
CA TYR A 44 20.81 -18.67 -16.41
C TYR A 44 21.59 -17.65 -15.54
N GLY A 45 21.61 -17.83 -14.21
CA GLY A 45 22.52 -17.07 -13.33
C GLY A 45 23.96 -17.57 -13.40
N SER A 46 24.94 -16.82 -12.88
CA SER A 46 26.37 -17.18 -12.90
C SER A 46 26.93 -17.55 -11.53
N TYR A 47 26.07 -17.84 -10.55
CA TYR A 47 26.45 -18.16 -9.17
C TYR A 47 27.56 -19.21 -9.05
N ILE A 48 27.45 -20.32 -9.77
CA ILE A 48 28.44 -21.41 -9.70
C ILE A 48 29.81 -20.95 -10.21
N ILE A 49 29.86 -20.22 -11.33
CA ILE A 49 31.13 -19.72 -11.87
C ILE A 49 31.76 -18.71 -10.93
N PHE A 50 30.97 -17.78 -10.39
CA PHE A 50 31.45 -16.76 -9.48
C PHE A 50 32.07 -17.38 -8.22
N GLU A 51 31.38 -18.31 -7.57
CA GLU A 51 31.87 -19.00 -6.37
C GLU A 51 33.13 -19.84 -6.66
N GLN A 52 33.13 -20.62 -7.75
CA GLN A 52 34.27 -21.44 -8.12
C GLN A 52 35.50 -20.59 -8.51
N LEU A 53 35.29 -19.45 -9.16
CA LEU A 53 36.39 -18.54 -9.50
C LEU A 53 37.04 -17.93 -8.26
N GLN A 54 36.30 -17.68 -7.17
CA GLN A 54 36.91 -17.18 -5.92
C GLN A 54 37.96 -18.16 -5.39
N GLU A 55 37.70 -19.46 -5.49
CA GLU A 55 38.64 -20.51 -5.07
C GLU A 55 39.77 -20.71 -6.09
N LEU A 56 39.44 -20.68 -7.39
CA LEU A 56 40.37 -21.03 -8.46
C LEU A 56 41.28 -19.88 -8.92
N ASN A 57 40.97 -18.63 -8.58
CA ASN A 57 41.74 -17.44 -9.00
C ASN A 57 43.07 -17.24 -8.23
N GLY A 58 43.69 -18.33 -7.75
CA GLY A 58 45.01 -18.30 -7.11
C GLY A 58 45.07 -17.41 -5.85
N GLY A 59 43.97 -17.31 -5.11
CA GLY A 59 43.84 -16.46 -3.91
C GLY A 59 43.74 -14.96 -4.19
N LYS A 60 43.52 -14.54 -5.44
CA LYS A 60 43.24 -13.14 -5.80
C LYS A 60 41.76 -12.82 -5.63
N GLU A 61 41.47 -11.62 -5.13
CA GLU A 61 40.11 -11.16 -4.89
C GLU A 61 39.31 -11.01 -6.20
N ILE A 62 37.99 -11.18 -6.07
CA ILE A 62 37.01 -10.80 -7.09
C ILE A 62 36.21 -9.64 -6.52
N LYS A 63 36.23 -8.50 -7.22
CA LYS A 63 35.55 -7.26 -6.82
C LYS A 63 34.43 -6.95 -7.80
N ARG A 64 33.19 -6.99 -7.32
CA ARG A 64 32.00 -6.66 -8.12
C ARG A 64 31.97 -5.17 -8.49
N GLN A 65 31.57 -4.88 -9.72
CA GLN A 65 31.42 -3.53 -10.25
C GLN A 65 30.00 -3.35 -10.79
N GLU A 66 29.21 -2.52 -10.11
CA GLU A 66 27.83 -2.19 -10.49
C GLU A 66 27.76 -1.00 -11.46
N LYS A 67 28.85 -0.25 -11.62
CA LYS A 67 28.93 0.90 -12.52
C LYS A 67 29.42 0.44 -13.89
N THR A 68 29.03 1.14 -14.95
CA THR A 68 29.65 0.96 -16.29
C THR A 68 31.17 1.11 -16.20
N PRO A 69 31.93 0.22 -16.89
CA PRO A 69 33.38 0.35 -17.05
C PRO A 69 33.82 1.77 -17.40
N TYR A 70 33.10 2.46 -18.29
CA TYR A 70 33.41 3.84 -18.69
C TYR A 70 33.68 4.80 -17.52
N LEU A 71 32.97 4.64 -16.39
CA LEU A 71 33.05 5.52 -15.23
C LEU A 71 34.24 5.23 -14.29
N TYR A 72 34.77 4.01 -14.27
CA TYR A 72 35.79 3.61 -13.29
C TYR A 72 37.07 3.07 -13.90
N ILE A 73 37.11 2.81 -15.22
CA ILE A 73 38.24 2.14 -15.87
C ILE A 73 39.57 2.91 -15.76
N ASP A 74 39.52 4.22 -15.59
CA ASP A 74 40.70 5.08 -15.36
C ASP A 74 41.29 4.90 -13.95
N GLU A 75 40.46 4.48 -12.99
CA GLU A 75 40.85 4.15 -11.61
C GLU A 75 40.85 2.63 -11.35
N ALA A 76 40.61 1.79 -12.36
CA ALA A 76 40.43 0.35 -12.21
C ALA A 76 41.63 -0.31 -11.51
N GLU A 77 42.86 0.06 -11.86
CA GLU A 77 44.03 -0.49 -11.20
C GLU A 77 44.14 -0.10 -9.72
N LYS A 78 43.64 1.08 -9.33
CA LYS A 78 43.58 1.51 -7.94
C LYS A 78 42.52 0.73 -7.16
N ILE A 79 41.35 0.51 -7.76
CA ILE A 79 40.27 -0.33 -7.20
C ILE A 79 40.77 -1.77 -7.01
N ALA A 80 41.46 -2.31 -8.01
CA ALA A 80 41.99 -3.67 -8.00
C ALA A 80 43.21 -3.86 -7.07
N GLY A 81 43.95 -2.78 -6.76
CA GLY A 81 45.22 -2.85 -6.04
C GLY A 81 46.39 -3.29 -6.93
N GLY A 82 46.31 -3.08 -8.24
CA GLY A 82 47.31 -3.51 -9.21
C GLY A 82 46.72 -3.77 -10.60
N LYS A 83 47.38 -4.63 -11.38
CA LYS A 83 46.81 -5.12 -12.64
C LYS A 83 45.63 -6.03 -12.40
N SER A 84 44.63 -5.96 -13.26
CA SER A 84 43.36 -6.66 -13.10
C SER A 84 42.81 -7.26 -14.38
N ASN A 85 41.90 -8.21 -14.18
CA ASN A 85 41.06 -8.77 -15.23
C ASN A 85 39.68 -8.12 -15.12
N LEU A 86 39.19 -7.46 -16.16
CA LEU A 86 37.79 -7.06 -16.25
C LEU A 86 37.02 -8.21 -16.92
N VAL A 87 35.98 -8.72 -16.28
CA VAL A 87 35.15 -9.82 -16.78
C VAL A 87 33.72 -9.32 -16.96
N ILE A 88 33.26 -9.30 -18.21
CA ILE A 88 31.91 -8.90 -18.62
C ILE A 88 31.24 -10.12 -19.24
N ILE A 89 30.08 -10.49 -18.70
CA ILE A 89 29.25 -11.60 -19.20
C ILE A 89 27.83 -11.06 -19.31
N SER A 90 27.29 -10.94 -20.53
CA SER A 90 25.96 -10.41 -20.75
C SER A 90 25.29 -11.05 -21.96
N SER A 91 23.97 -11.20 -21.96
CA SER A 91 23.21 -11.52 -23.20
C SER A 91 22.65 -10.29 -23.90
N GLY A 92 22.94 -9.08 -23.40
CA GLY A 92 22.45 -7.83 -23.96
C GLY A 92 23.36 -6.65 -23.61
N GLY A 93 23.07 -5.50 -24.23
CA GLY A 93 23.87 -4.30 -24.14
C GLY A 93 25.12 -4.38 -25.03
N SER A 94 25.29 -3.41 -25.94
CA SER A 94 26.49 -3.28 -26.74
C SER A 94 27.45 -2.29 -26.08
N ILE A 95 28.73 -2.64 -26.04
CA ILE A 95 29.82 -1.69 -25.77
C ILE A 95 29.82 -0.70 -26.94
N ASP A 96 29.77 0.60 -26.63
CA ASP A 96 29.88 1.65 -27.65
C ASP A 96 31.34 1.92 -28.03
N GLU A 97 31.55 2.71 -29.08
CA GLU A 97 32.88 3.03 -29.61
C GLU A 97 33.78 3.71 -28.55
N TYR A 98 33.25 4.63 -27.76
CA TYR A 98 34.02 5.36 -26.75
C TYR A 98 34.43 4.47 -25.57
N GLU A 99 33.52 3.60 -25.14
CA GLU A 99 33.81 2.63 -24.09
C GLU A 99 34.79 1.57 -24.58
N TRP A 100 34.67 1.13 -25.84
CA TRP A 100 35.63 0.22 -26.46
C TRP A 100 37.05 0.78 -26.44
N ASP A 101 37.24 2.04 -26.86
CA ASP A 101 38.55 2.69 -26.85
C ASP A 101 39.16 2.70 -25.45
N LYS A 102 38.36 3.03 -24.43
CA LYS A 102 38.81 2.98 -23.04
C LYS A 102 39.19 1.57 -22.58
N LEU A 103 38.44 0.55 -22.99
CA LEU A 103 38.76 -0.86 -22.69
C LEU A 103 40.05 -1.29 -23.38
N VAL A 104 40.27 -0.86 -24.62
CA VAL A 104 41.52 -1.09 -25.36
C VAL A 104 42.69 -0.38 -24.66
N GLU A 105 42.53 0.86 -24.21
CA GLU A 105 43.55 1.58 -23.44
C GLU A 105 43.87 0.88 -22.12
N TYR A 106 42.85 0.44 -21.39
CA TYR A 106 43.01 -0.35 -20.18
C TYR A 106 43.78 -1.64 -20.43
N ALA A 107 43.48 -2.35 -21.50
CA ALA A 107 44.22 -3.54 -21.88
C ALA A 107 45.68 -3.22 -22.30
N LYS A 108 45.91 -2.13 -23.05
CA LYS A 108 47.26 -1.64 -23.41
C LYS A 108 48.15 -1.42 -22.19
N ARG A 109 47.58 -0.99 -21.05
CA ARG A 109 48.30 -0.83 -19.77
C ARG A 109 48.76 -2.15 -19.14
N GLY A 110 48.40 -3.31 -19.68
CA GLY A 110 48.80 -4.63 -19.16
C GLY A 110 47.71 -5.35 -18.38
N ASN A 111 46.47 -4.89 -18.49
CA ASN A 111 45.30 -5.55 -17.92
C ASN A 111 44.68 -6.51 -18.94
N THR A 112 43.79 -7.38 -18.47
CA THR A 112 43.01 -8.26 -19.37
C THR A 112 41.56 -7.84 -19.37
N VAL A 113 40.94 -7.77 -20.54
CA VAL A 113 39.49 -7.60 -20.69
C VAL A 113 38.92 -8.88 -21.25
N PHE A 114 37.95 -9.46 -20.58
CA PHE A 114 37.20 -10.62 -21.04
C PHE A 114 35.75 -10.22 -21.23
N ILE A 115 35.24 -10.34 -22.45
CA ILE A 115 33.87 -10.03 -22.81
C ILE A 115 33.25 -11.28 -23.41
N SER A 116 32.23 -11.83 -22.74
CA SER A 116 31.36 -12.82 -23.33
C SER A 116 29.98 -12.22 -23.55
N SER A 117 29.58 -12.06 -24.82
CA SER A 117 28.31 -11.47 -25.19
C SER A 117 27.68 -12.14 -26.41
N GLU A 118 26.35 -12.18 -26.47
CA GLU A 118 25.63 -12.56 -27.71
C GLU A 118 25.68 -11.43 -28.75
N TYR A 119 25.83 -10.19 -28.29
CA TYR A 119 25.80 -8.99 -29.12
C TYR A 119 27.12 -8.22 -29.02
N PHE A 120 27.73 -7.97 -30.17
CA PHE A 120 28.86 -7.07 -30.31
C PHE A 120 28.52 -5.99 -31.33
N ASN A 121 29.04 -4.79 -31.11
CA ASN A 121 28.96 -3.72 -32.08
C ASN A 121 30.12 -3.87 -33.08
N ASN A 122 29.81 -4.05 -34.37
CA ASN A 122 30.83 -4.27 -35.39
C ASN A 122 31.73 -3.04 -35.61
N PHE A 123 31.25 -1.82 -35.32
CA PHE A 123 32.10 -0.62 -35.38
C PHE A 123 33.38 -0.77 -34.53
N SER A 124 33.28 -1.43 -33.38
CA SER A 124 34.42 -1.67 -32.49
C SER A 124 35.32 -2.83 -32.91
N LEU A 125 34.79 -3.78 -33.70
CA LEU A 125 35.47 -5.02 -34.07
C LEU A 125 36.21 -4.92 -35.41
N GLU A 126 35.75 -4.05 -36.32
CA GLU A 126 36.36 -3.83 -37.62
C GLU A 126 37.84 -3.44 -37.51
N ASP A 127 38.21 -2.65 -36.49
CA ASP A 127 39.60 -2.23 -36.24
C ASP A 127 40.57 -3.40 -35.99
N ILE A 128 40.06 -4.53 -35.49
CA ILE A 128 40.86 -5.72 -35.20
C ILE A 128 40.67 -6.82 -36.27
N GLY A 129 39.90 -6.54 -37.32
CA GLY A 129 39.67 -7.40 -38.48
C GLY A 129 38.71 -8.57 -38.21
N ILE A 130 37.70 -8.36 -37.37
CA ILE A 130 36.61 -9.33 -37.18
C ILE A 130 35.25 -8.64 -37.22
N GLN A 131 34.21 -9.40 -37.57
CA GLN A 131 32.83 -8.95 -37.52
C GLN A 131 31.98 -9.99 -36.80
N ALA A 132 31.13 -9.56 -35.87
CA ALA A 132 30.15 -10.44 -35.25
C ALA A 132 28.97 -10.65 -36.22
N MET A 133 28.71 -11.91 -36.51
CA MET A 133 27.69 -12.37 -37.44
C MET A 133 26.75 -13.34 -36.73
N GLU A 134 25.47 -13.22 -37.02
CA GLU A 134 24.47 -14.17 -36.54
C GLU A 134 24.39 -15.36 -37.50
N TYR A 135 24.38 -16.57 -36.95
CA TYR A 135 24.14 -17.81 -37.67
C TYR A 135 22.77 -18.39 -37.26
N PRO A 136 21.70 -18.11 -38.03
CA PRO A 136 20.36 -18.60 -37.73
C PRO A 136 20.25 -20.12 -37.83
N LYS A 137 19.43 -20.73 -36.97
CA LYS A 137 19.20 -22.18 -36.94
C LYS A 137 18.67 -22.75 -38.24
N TYR A 138 17.90 -21.98 -39.01
CA TYR A 138 17.41 -22.41 -40.31
C TYR A 138 18.52 -22.86 -41.28
N PHE A 139 19.77 -22.42 -41.07
CA PHE A 139 20.92 -22.82 -41.88
C PHE A 139 21.61 -24.11 -41.42
N SER A 140 21.22 -24.68 -40.27
CA SER A 140 21.75 -25.96 -39.78
C SER A 140 20.66 -26.99 -39.55
N LYS A 141 20.99 -28.25 -39.82
CA LYS A 141 20.16 -29.41 -39.41
C LYS A 141 20.51 -29.91 -38.01
N ASP A 142 21.59 -29.38 -37.42
CA ASP A 142 22.04 -29.80 -36.10
C ASP A 142 21.15 -29.22 -35.01
N THR A 143 20.81 -30.07 -34.04
CA THR A 143 20.08 -29.65 -32.84
C THR A 143 21.01 -29.23 -31.70
N VAL A 144 22.30 -29.56 -31.82
CA VAL A 144 23.34 -29.31 -30.82
C VAL A 144 24.58 -28.80 -31.54
N LEU A 145 25.19 -27.74 -31.01
CA LEU A 145 26.46 -27.22 -31.49
C LEU A 145 27.57 -27.58 -30.51
N TYR A 146 28.75 -27.84 -31.06
CA TYR A 146 29.92 -28.21 -30.27
C TYR A 146 30.99 -27.12 -30.34
N ALA A 147 31.28 -26.49 -29.20
CA ALA A 147 32.41 -25.58 -29.09
C ALA A 147 33.69 -26.35 -28.70
N LYS A 148 34.80 -26.03 -29.36
CA LYS A 148 36.14 -26.55 -29.05
C LYS A 148 37.15 -25.40 -28.94
N LEU A 149 38.14 -25.59 -28.08
CA LEU A 149 39.32 -24.73 -28.06
C LEU A 149 40.33 -25.21 -29.11
N VAL A 150 40.99 -24.26 -29.76
CA VAL A 150 42.04 -24.51 -30.77
C VAL A 150 43.38 -24.84 -30.10
N SER A 151 43.59 -24.42 -28.86
CA SER A 151 44.86 -24.59 -28.15
C SER A 151 45.25 -26.07 -27.97
N PRO A 152 46.47 -26.49 -28.40
CA PRO A 152 46.94 -27.86 -28.24
C PRO A 152 47.15 -28.31 -26.78
N THR A 153 47.39 -27.35 -25.87
CA THR A 153 47.65 -27.63 -24.45
C THR A 153 46.36 -27.75 -23.63
N LEU A 154 45.29 -27.09 -24.07
CA LEU A 154 43.96 -27.14 -23.47
C LEU A 154 43.05 -27.99 -24.38
N LYS A 155 43.37 -29.28 -24.52
CA LYS A 155 42.47 -30.25 -25.17
C LYS A 155 41.23 -30.42 -24.29
N ALA A 156 40.28 -29.53 -24.45
CA ALA A 156 38.99 -29.63 -23.79
C ALA A 156 38.09 -30.61 -24.54
N ASP A 157 37.32 -31.38 -23.79
CA ASP A 157 36.14 -32.07 -24.29
C ASP A 157 35.20 -31.04 -24.98
N LYS A 158 34.46 -31.47 -25.99
CA LYS A 158 33.53 -30.61 -26.74
C LYS A 158 32.47 -30.06 -25.78
N PHE A 159 32.28 -28.75 -25.73
CA PHE A 159 31.14 -28.15 -25.03
C PHE A 159 29.90 -28.30 -25.92
N ALA A 160 28.92 -29.04 -25.44
CA ALA A 160 27.68 -29.28 -26.18
C ALA A 160 26.61 -28.31 -25.67
N TYR A 161 25.95 -27.60 -26.58
CA TYR A 161 24.78 -26.81 -26.22
C TYR A 161 23.69 -26.87 -27.29
N PRO A 162 22.40 -26.80 -26.88
CA PRO A 162 21.28 -26.91 -27.78
C PRO A 162 21.20 -25.67 -28.68
N PHE A 163 21.18 -25.92 -29.99
CA PHE A 163 20.96 -24.88 -30.98
C PHE A 163 19.47 -24.62 -31.12
N ARG A 164 18.97 -23.60 -30.42
CA ARG A 164 17.54 -23.31 -30.35
C ARG A 164 17.08 -22.32 -31.42
N GLU A 165 17.78 -21.20 -31.57
CA GLU A 165 17.35 -20.10 -32.44
C GLU A 165 18.47 -19.62 -33.36
N SER A 166 19.52 -19.04 -32.80
CA SER A 166 20.69 -18.56 -33.53
C SER A 166 21.91 -18.54 -32.62
N VAL A 167 23.09 -18.39 -33.22
CA VAL A 167 24.35 -18.25 -32.50
C VAL A 167 25.20 -17.19 -33.15
N THR A 168 25.85 -16.37 -32.33
CA THR A 168 26.80 -15.38 -32.82
C THR A 168 28.15 -16.04 -33.01
N TYR A 169 28.83 -15.71 -34.11
CA TYR A 169 30.22 -16.09 -34.37
C TYR A 169 30.97 -14.89 -34.94
N PHE A 170 32.29 -14.93 -34.89
CA PHE A 170 33.16 -13.95 -35.51
C PHE A 170 33.53 -14.41 -36.91
N GLU A 171 33.13 -13.63 -37.92
CA GLU A 171 33.76 -13.71 -39.24
C GLU A 171 35.11 -12.99 -39.15
N VAL A 172 36.18 -13.68 -39.56
CA VAL A 172 37.55 -13.13 -39.52
C VAL A 172 37.90 -12.69 -40.92
N ASP A 173 38.39 -11.47 -41.05
CA ASP A 173 38.77 -10.90 -42.35
C ASP A 173 39.87 -11.70 -43.04
N THR A 174 40.02 -11.49 -44.35
CA THR A 174 41.10 -12.13 -45.14
C THR A 174 42.50 -11.69 -44.68
N ASN A 175 42.61 -10.48 -44.12
CA ASN A 175 43.86 -9.94 -43.58
C ASN A 175 43.60 -9.25 -42.22
N PRO A 176 43.37 -10.05 -41.16
CA PRO A 176 43.09 -9.52 -39.83
C PRO A 176 44.35 -8.91 -39.20
N ASP A 177 44.19 -8.18 -38.09
CA ASP A 177 45.35 -7.68 -37.33
C ASP A 177 46.24 -8.87 -36.89
N LYS A 178 47.56 -8.71 -37.02
CA LYS A 178 48.56 -9.72 -36.63
C LYS A 178 48.49 -10.10 -35.16
N ASN A 179 47.92 -9.24 -34.33
CA ASN A 179 47.74 -9.44 -32.89
C ASN A 179 46.49 -10.25 -32.54
N LEU A 180 45.65 -10.57 -33.53
CA LEU A 180 44.47 -11.41 -33.36
C LEU A 180 44.85 -12.90 -33.42
N LYS A 181 44.34 -13.66 -32.46
CA LYS A 181 44.49 -15.12 -32.39
C LYS A 181 43.15 -15.77 -32.13
N VAL A 182 42.79 -16.74 -32.98
CA VAL A 182 41.61 -17.58 -32.75
C VAL A 182 41.90 -18.59 -31.63
N LEU A 183 41.04 -18.62 -30.62
CA LEU A 183 41.16 -19.50 -29.45
C LEU A 183 40.11 -20.62 -29.44
N GLY A 184 38.96 -20.42 -30.09
CA GLY A 184 37.87 -21.39 -30.11
C GLY A 184 37.03 -21.30 -31.36
N VAL A 185 36.46 -22.45 -31.72
CA VAL A 185 35.53 -22.59 -32.84
C VAL A 185 34.34 -23.45 -32.45
N LEU A 186 33.20 -23.14 -33.06
CA LEU A 186 31.96 -23.88 -33.06
C LEU A 186 31.86 -24.73 -34.32
N ASN A 187 31.47 -26.01 -34.17
CA ASN A 187 31.29 -26.94 -35.29
C ASN A 187 32.46 -26.92 -36.28
N ASP A 188 33.68 -26.79 -35.76
CA ASP A 188 34.95 -26.77 -36.49
C ASP A 188 35.20 -25.60 -37.46
N SER A 189 34.21 -24.73 -37.73
CA SER A 189 34.34 -23.64 -38.71
C SER A 189 34.01 -22.25 -38.17
N LEU A 190 33.04 -22.12 -37.26
CA LEU A 190 32.53 -20.82 -36.81
C LEU A 190 33.37 -20.32 -35.63
N VAL A 191 34.13 -19.24 -35.80
CA VAL A 191 34.97 -18.72 -34.70
C VAL A 191 34.08 -18.15 -33.60
N ASN A 192 34.23 -18.62 -32.36
CA ASN A 192 33.40 -18.15 -31.24
C ASN A 192 34.22 -17.54 -30.10
N PHE A 193 35.56 -17.69 -30.14
CA PHE A 193 36.47 -17.18 -29.12
C PHE A 193 37.76 -16.68 -29.75
N VAL A 194 38.11 -15.42 -29.49
CA VAL A 194 39.32 -14.77 -30.01
C VAL A 194 40.08 -14.06 -28.89
N GLN A 195 41.38 -13.94 -29.09
CA GLN A 195 42.27 -13.10 -28.30
C GLN A 195 42.85 -12.01 -29.19
N TYR A 196 42.69 -10.76 -28.79
CA TYR A 196 43.38 -9.62 -29.37
C TYR A 196 44.46 -9.12 -28.40
N THR A 197 45.72 -9.11 -28.83
CA THR A 197 46.83 -8.66 -27.98
C THR A 197 47.07 -7.17 -28.19
N CYS A 198 46.91 -6.37 -27.14
CA CYS A 198 47.05 -4.92 -27.23
C CYS A 198 48.02 -4.41 -26.16
N GLY A 199 49.12 -3.80 -26.59
CA GLY A 199 50.18 -3.32 -25.71
C GLY A 199 50.77 -4.44 -24.84
N LYS A 200 50.65 -4.31 -23.52
CA LYS A 200 51.13 -5.31 -22.55
C LYS A 200 50.06 -6.30 -22.08
N GLY A 201 48.80 -6.09 -22.49
CA GLY A 201 47.66 -6.88 -22.07
C GLY A 201 46.97 -7.55 -23.25
N LYS A 202 45.71 -7.90 -23.04
CA LYS A 202 44.92 -8.62 -24.05
C LYS A 202 43.43 -8.45 -23.82
N MET A 203 42.68 -8.55 -24.91
CA MET A 203 41.23 -8.67 -24.91
C MET A 203 40.86 -10.09 -25.33
N LEU A 204 39.92 -10.69 -24.63
CA LEU A 204 39.39 -12.02 -24.86
C LEU A 204 37.89 -11.85 -25.16
N LEU A 205 37.47 -12.16 -26.38
CA LEU A 205 36.11 -11.93 -26.84
C LEU A 205 35.46 -13.27 -27.15
N HIS A 206 34.31 -13.53 -26.55
CA HIS A 206 33.57 -14.78 -26.66
C HIS A 206 32.10 -14.50 -27.04
N THR A 207 31.55 -15.28 -27.97
CA THR A 207 30.20 -15.01 -28.51
C THR A 207 29.06 -15.72 -27.78
N ASN A 208 29.37 -16.56 -26.78
CA ASN A 208 28.40 -17.40 -26.11
C ASN A 208 28.46 -17.22 -24.57
N PRO A 209 27.72 -16.26 -24.00
CA PRO A 209 27.63 -16.02 -22.55
C PRO A 209 26.89 -17.13 -21.80
N LYS A 210 25.97 -17.85 -22.46
CA LYS A 210 25.20 -18.96 -21.86
C LYS A 210 26.10 -20.04 -21.27
N MET A 211 27.28 -20.23 -21.85
CA MET A 211 28.32 -21.14 -21.33
C MET A 211 28.72 -20.90 -19.87
N TYR A 212 28.55 -19.67 -19.37
CA TYR A 212 28.92 -19.28 -18.00
C TYR A 212 27.76 -19.36 -17.01
N SER A 213 26.59 -19.84 -17.45
CA SER A 213 25.42 -20.00 -16.58
C SER A 213 25.40 -21.31 -15.80
N ASN A 214 24.69 -21.31 -14.67
CA ASN A 214 24.55 -22.44 -13.76
C ASN A 214 24.12 -23.72 -14.46
N MET A 215 23.11 -23.66 -15.33
CA MET A 215 22.59 -24.82 -16.04
C MET A 215 23.65 -25.45 -16.94
N TYR A 216 24.30 -24.64 -17.79
CA TYR A 216 25.25 -25.16 -18.76
C TYR A 216 26.54 -25.66 -18.12
N VAL A 217 26.96 -25.05 -17.02
CA VAL A 217 28.13 -25.53 -16.27
C VAL A 217 27.87 -26.89 -15.64
N LEU A 218 26.65 -27.12 -15.11
CA LEU A 218 26.24 -28.39 -14.50
C LEU A 218 25.94 -29.50 -15.53
N GLU A 219 25.78 -29.15 -16.80
CA GLU A 219 25.42 -30.11 -17.85
C GLU A 219 26.62 -30.97 -18.28
N GLY A 220 26.68 -32.20 -17.77
CA GLY A 220 27.69 -33.19 -18.17
C GLY A 220 29.12 -32.74 -17.90
N ASN A 221 29.95 -32.65 -18.95
CA ASN A 221 31.35 -32.23 -18.86
C ASN A 221 31.59 -30.79 -19.32
N ASN A 222 30.53 -30.00 -19.50
CA ASN A 222 30.62 -28.65 -20.03
C ASN A 222 31.47 -27.72 -19.14
N TYR A 223 31.45 -27.90 -17.80
CA TYR A 223 32.30 -27.14 -16.87
C TYR A 223 33.78 -27.13 -17.29
N LYS A 224 34.32 -28.23 -17.83
CA LYS A 224 35.73 -28.30 -18.24
C LYS A 224 36.04 -27.27 -19.30
N HIS A 225 35.15 -27.12 -20.29
CA HIS A 225 35.33 -26.15 -21.35
C HIS A 225 35.19 -24.72 -20.83
N THR A 226 34.17 -24.45 -20.01
CA THR A 226 33.94 -23.13 -19.39
C THR A 226 35.12 -22.69 -18.52
N PHE A 227 35.70 -23.57 -17.70
CA PHE A 227 36.88 -23.20 -16.91
C PHE A 227 38.17 -23.12 -17.76
N ASN A 228 38.25 -23.88 -18.85
CA ASN A 228 39.37 -23.76 -19.78
C ASN A 228 39.36 -22.42 -20.53
N THR A 229 38.20 -21.84 -20.86
CA THR A 229 38.15 -20.47 -21.43
C THR A 229 38.59 -19.42 -20.40
N LEU A 230 38.18 -19.57 -19.14
CA LEU A 230 38.58 -18.68 -18.04
C LEU A 230 40.06 -18.82 -17.67
N SER A 231 40.68 -19.98 -17.93
CA SER A 231 42.13 -20.21 -17.68
C SER A 231 43.06 -19.32 -18.51
N TYR A 232 42.55 -18.67 -19.57
CA TYR A 232 43.31 -17.67 -20.33
C TYR A 232 43.49 -16.36 -19.56
N LEU A 233 42.75 -16.15 -18.47
CA LEU A 233 42.93 -15.01 -17.58
C LEU A 233 44.22 -15.18 -16.75
N PRO A 234 45.09 -14.16 -16.67
CA PRO A 234 46.23 -14.18 -15.77
C PRO A 234 45.76 -14.16 -14.31
N GLN A 235 46.59 -14.65 -13.38
CA GLN A 235 46.30 -14.63 -11.93
C GLN A 235 46.39 -13.21 -11.36
N GLN A 236 45.32 -12.43 -11.56
CA GLN A 236 45.17 -11.03 -11.19
C GLN A 236 43.81 -10.82 -10.51
N THR A 237 43.64 -9.69 -9.81
CA THR A 237 42.34 -9.32 -9.22
C THR A 237 41.29 -9.24 -10.34
N ILE A 238 40.13 -9.86 -10.15
CA ILE A 238 39.05 -9.80 -11.12
C ILE A 238 38.11 -8.65 -10.74
N LEU A 239 37.88 -7.74 -11.66
CA LEU A 239 36.77 -6.78 -11.63
C LEU A 239 35.61 -7.45 -12.37
N TRP A 240 34.60 -7.87 -11.62
CA TRP A 240 33.48 -8.62 -12.15
C TRP A 240 32.30 -7.68 -12.42
N ASP A 241 31.91 -7.56 -13.68
CA ASP A 241 30.85 -6.65 -14.08
C ASP A 241 29.47 -7.19 -13.69
N GLU A 242 28.65 -6.33 -13.08
CA GLU A 242 27.22 -6.55 -12.87
C GLU A 242 26.36 -5.56 -13.68
N PHE A 243 26.95 -4.49 -14.21
CA PHE A 243 26.22 -3.43 -14.90
C PHE A 243 25.54 -3.88 -16.20
N TYR A 244 26.24 -4.63 -17.06
CA TYR A 244 25.67 -5.05 -18.36
C TYR A 244 24.61 -6.15 -18.22
N LYS A 245 24.59 -6.82 -17.08
CA LYS A 245 23.63 -7.88 -16.78
C LYS A 245 22.25 -7.33 -16.45
N GLU A 246 22.18 -6.16 -15.82
CA GLU A 246 20.92 -5.43 -15.61
C GLU A 246 20.27 -4.98 -16.93
N LYS A 247 21.07 -4.86 -18.00
CA LYS A 247 20.63 -4.45 -19.34
C LYS A 247 20.35 -5.61 -20.29
N SER A 248 20.38 -6.86 -19.82
CA SER A 248 20.06 -8.02 -20.67
C SER A 248 18.64 -7.86 -21.25
N MET A 249 18.49 -8.07 -22.57
CA MET A 249 17.20 -7.92 -23.28
C MET A 249 16.10 -8.84 -22.72
N ASN A 250 16.52 -9.91 -22.03
CA ASN A 250 15.65 -10.90 -21.41
C ASN A 250 15.68 -10.82 -19.88
N SER A 251 16.28 -9.78 -19.30
CA SER A 251 16.15 -9.49 -17.88
C SER A 251 14.68 -9.26 -17.59
N GLY A 252 14.17 -9.88 -16.52
CA GLY A 252 12.88 -9.50 -15.94
C GLY A 252 12.84 -7.99 -15.62
N PRO A 253 11.70 -7.46 -15.16
CA PRO A 253 11.53 -6.03 -14.95
C PRO A 253 12.76 -5.42 -14.26
N ILE A 254 13.35 -4.41 -14.93
CA ILE A 254 14.53 -3.66 -14.50
C ILE A 254 14.48 -3.54 -12.97
N LYS A 255 15.53 -4.03 -12.28
CA LYS A 255 15.71 -3.88 -10.81
C LYS A 255 15.78 -2.38 -10.52
N THR A 256 14.64 -1.72 -10.54
CA THR A 256 14.49 -0.33 -10.13
C THR A 256 14.50 -0.34 -8.62
N ASP A 257 15.37 0.48 -8.01
CA ASP A 257 15.53 0.62 -6.55
C ASP A 257 14.27 1.04 -5.78
N SER A 258 13.11 1.13 -6.45
CA SER A 258 11.86 1.45 -5.80
C SER A 258 11.43 0.30 -4.88
N PRO A 259 11.26 0.54 -3.57
CA PRO A 259 10.82 -0.48 -2.62
C PRO A 259 9.48 -1.14 -3.02
N LEU A 260 8.63 -0.41 -3.76
CA LEU A 260 7.36 -0.94 -4.24
C LEU A 260 7.54 -2.00 -5.33
N THR A 261 8.53 -1.83 -6.21
CA THR A 261 8.83 -2.83 -7.26
C THR A 261 9.26 -4.14 -6.61
N TYR A 262 10.11 -4.08 -5.57
CA TYR A 262 10.52 -5.25 -4.79
C TYR A 262 9.34 -5.93 -4.07
N VAL A 263 8.45 -5.15 -3.45
CA VAL A 263 7.25 -5.70 -2.80
C VAL A 263 6.31 -6.39 -3.80
N LEU A 264 6.25 -5.91 -5.05
CA LEU A 264 5.40 -6.50 -6.09
C LEU A 264 6.07 -7.63 -6.88
N SER A 265 7.40 -7.74 -6.85
CA SER A 265 8.14 -8.80 -7.55
C SER A 265 7.99 -10.16 -6.86
N GLN A 266 7.96 -10.17 -5.53
CA GLN A 266 7.79 -11.39 -4.76
C GLN A 266 6.30 -11.81 -4.70
N PRO A 267 5.93 -13.04 -5.10
CA PRO A 267 4.53 -13.47 -5.16
C PRO A 267 3.76 -13.29 -3.85
N ALA A 268 4.39 -13.64 -2.72
CA ALA A 268 3.78 -13.52 -1.39
C ALA A 268 3.49 -12.07 -1.00
N PHE A 269 4.46 -11.17 -1.20
CA PHE A 269 4.29 -9.75 -0.89
C PHE A 269 3.30 -9.07 -1.84
N ARG A 270 3.27 -9.46 -3.11
CA ARG A 270 2.28 -8.99 -4.08
C ARG A 270 0.86 -9.29 -3.64
N TRP A 271 0.57 -10.53 -3.23
CA TRP A 271 -0.74 -10.90 -2.72
C TRP A 271 -1.10 -10.23 -1.39
N ALA A 272 -0.13 -10.10 -0.48
CA ALA A 272 -0.33 -9.35 0.77
C ALA A 272 -0.71 -7.89 0.49
N PHE A 273 -0.02 -7.24 -0.45
CA PHE A 273 -0.28 -5.87 -0.86
C PHE A 273 -1.68 -5.72 -1.49
N TYR A 274 -2.06 -6.61 -2.40
CA TYR A 274 -3.40 -6.58 -2.99
C TYR A 274 -4.51 -6.89 -1.98
N LEU A 275 -4.30 -7.83 -1.07
CA LEU A 275 -5.25 -8.13 0.01
C LEU A 275 -5.42 -6.94 0.96
N ALA A 276 -4.33 -6.24 1.29
CA ALA A 276 -4.40 -5.02 2.09
C ALA A 276 -5.21 -3.93 1.36
N LEU A 277 -4.93 -3.70 0.07
CA LEU A 277 -5.64 -2.70 -0.73
C LEU A 277 -7.12 -3.04 -0.91
N PHE A 278 -7.43 -4.31 -1.14
CA PHE A 278 -8.79 -4.82 -1.18
C PHE A 278 -9.50 -4.67 0.17
N GLY A 279 -8.80 -4.96 1.28
CA GLY A 279 -9.30 -4.78 2.64
C GLY A 279 -9.64 -3.32 2.95
N VAL A 280 -8.80 -2.37 2.50
CA VAL A 280 -9.09 -0.93 2.58
C VAL A 280 -10.32 -0.59 1.75
N GLY A 281 -10.43 -1.11 0.52
CA GLY A 281 -11.62 -0.94 -0.32
C GLY A 281 -12.90 -1.43 0.35
N LEU A 282 -12.89 -2.65 0.90
CA LEU A 282 -14.00 -3.20 1.67
C LEU A 282 -14.32 -2.35 2.91
N PHE A 283 -13.30 -1.90 3.63
CA PHE A 283 -13.48 -1.01 4.77
C PHE A 283 -14.22 0.26 4.38
N PHE A 284 -13.87 0.89 3.26
CA PHE A 284 -14.62 2.04 2.75
C PHE A 284 -16.05 1.66 2.40
N VAL A 285 -16.29 0.58 1.66
CA VAL A 285 -17.66 0.13 1.29
C VAL A 285 -18.54 -0.08 2.53
N PHE A 286 -18.02 -0.73 3.58
CA PHE A 286 -18.80 -0.99 4.80
C PHE A 286 -18.92 0.21 5.74
N ARG A 287 -17.88 1.06 5.84
CA ARG A 287 -17.83 2.18 6.79
C ARG A 287 -18.38 3.49 6.22
N THR A 288 -18.50 3.62 4.89
CA THR A 288 -19.18 4.76 4.26
C THR A 288 -20.70 4.74 4.43
N LYS A 289 -21.28 3.61 4.85
CA LYS A 289 -22.71 3.55 5.16
C LYS A 289 -23.01 4.47 6.34
N ARG A 290 -23.64 5.61 6.04
CA ARG A 290 -24.00 6.65 7.03
C ARG A 290 -24.75 6.02 8.20
N ARG A 291 -24.17 6.09 9.40
CA ARG A 291 -24.90 5.77 10.64
C ARG A 291 -25.78 6.97 10.98
N GLN A 292 -27.10 6.79 11.01
CA GLN A 292 -28.00 7.84 11.47
C GLN A 292 -27.69 8.17 12.93
N ARG A 293 -27.61 9.46 13.25
CA ARG A 293 -27.46 9.91 14.64
C ARG A 293 -28.76 9.60 15.39
N PRO A 294 -28.72 9.08 16.63
CA PRO A 294 -29.91 8.95 17.46
C PRO A 294 -30.60 10.31 17.58
N ILE A 295 -31.90 10.37 17.28
CA ILE A 295 -32.69 11.60 17.44
C ILE A 295 -32.92 11.78 18.95
N PRO A 296 -32.48 12.91 19.56
CA PRO A 296 -32.74 13.17 20.96
C PRO A 296 -34.25 13.36 21.17
N VAL A 297 -34.80 12.72 22.20
CA VAL A 297 -36.21 12.90 22.59
C VAL A 297 -36.33 14.28 23.25
N ILE A 298 -37.08 15.19 22.64
CA ILE A 298 -37.38 16.51 23.20
C ILE A 298 -38.62 16.36 24.08
N GLU A 299 -38.46 16.56 25.40
CA GLU A 299 -39.60 16.54 26.33
C GLU A 299 -40.50 17.78 26.12
N PRO A 300 -41.84 17.65 26.20
CA PRO A 300 -42.76 18.78 26.06
C PRO A 300 -42.58 19.77 27.22
N LEU A 301 -42.72 21.07 26.91
CA LEU A 301 -42.64 22.16 27.90
C LEU A 301 -43.72 22.00 28.97
N ALA A 302 -43.32 21.91 30.24
CA ALA A 302 -44.24 21.94 31.38
C ALA A 302 -44.95 23.30 31.48
N ASN A 303 -46.22 23.31 31.91
CA ASN A 303 -46.99 24.55 32.08
C ASN A 303 -46.55 25.32 33.35
N THR A 304 -45.44 26.04 33.23
CA THR A 304 -44.76 26.77 34.32
C THR A 304 -45.63 27.86 34.96
N SER A 305 -46.60 28.43 34.23
CA SER A 305 -47.54 29.42 34.75
C SER A 305 -48.44 28.87 35.86
N LEU A 306 -48.92 27.63 35.68
CA LEU A 306 -49.76 26.96 36.68
C LEU A 306 -48.95 26.61 37.94
N GLU A 307 -47.71 26.17 37.76
CA GLU A 307 -46.79 25.86 38.85
C GLU A 307 -46.41 27.09 39.66
N PHE A 308 -46.11 28.19 38.99
CA PHE A 308 -45.83 29.48 39.63
C PHE A 308 -47.02 29.95 40.47
N THR A 309 -48.23 29.91 39.90
CA THR A 309 -49.46 30.32 40.59
C THR A 309 -49.72 29.48 41.84
N ARG A 310 -49.54 28.14 41.75
CA ARG A 310 -49.65 27.24 42.90
C ARG A 310 -48.61 27.54 43.98
N THR A 311 -47.39 27.87 43.58
CA THR A 311 -46.28 28.15 44.52
C THR A 311 -46.52 29.44 45.29
N ILE A 312 -46.91 30.52 44.59
CA ILE A 312 -47.27 31.79 45.24
C ILE A 312 -48.49 31.58 46.16
N GLY A 313 -49.52 30.87 45.70
CA GLY A 313 -50.70 30.57 46.53
C GLY A 313 -50.35 29.81 47.82
N ARG A 314 -49.48 28.79 47.74
CA ARG A 314 -48.99 28.04 48.90
C ARG A 314 -48.15 28.89 49.85
N LEU A 315 -47.29 29.75 49.31
CA LEU A 315 -46.48 30.66 50.13
C LEU A 315 -47.36 31.59 50.96
N TYR A 316 -48.37 32.19 50.35
CA TYR A 316 -49.33 33.04 51.06
C TYR A 316 -50.12 32.25 52.11
N PHE A 317 -50.61 31.06 51.75
CA PHE A 317 -51.34 30.18 52.68
C PHE A 317 -50.49 29.79 53.90
N ASN A 318 -49.23 29.40 53.70
CA ASN A 318 -48.33 28.94 54.76
C ASN A 318 -47.79 30.08 55.64
N LYS A 319 -47.74 31.33 55.15
CA LYS A 319 -47.27 32.50 55.93
C LYS A 319 -48.23 32.88 57.08
N GLY A 320 -49.38 32.22 57.21
CA GLY A 320 -50.26 32.29 58.38
C GLY A 320 -51.08 33.57 58.53
N ASN A 321 -50.96 34.54 57.61
CA ASN A 321 -51.78 35.75 57.61
C ASN A 321 -53.10 35.53 56.84
N HIS A 322 -53.95 34.69 57.41
CA HIS A 322 -55.25 34.30 56.85
C HIS A 322 -56.20 35.50 56.68
N ALA A 323 -56.06 36.54 57.51
CA ALA A 323 -56.81 37.77 57.39
C ALA A 323 -56.46 38.56 56.11
N ASP A 324 -55.17 38.66 55.76
CA ASP A 324 -54.73 39.32 54.52
C ASP A 324 -55.24 38.61 53.27
N ILE A 325 -55.22 37.27 53.26
CA ILE A 325 -55.75 36.46 52.14
C ILE A 325 -57.25 36.68 51.97
N ALA A 326 -58.01 36.62 53.06
CA ALA A 326 -59.45 36.86 53.04
C ALA A 326 -59.78 38.28 52.57
N ALA A 327 -59.07 39.29 53.08
CA ALA A 327 -59.24 40.69 52.68
C ALA A 327 -59.00 40.88 51.18
N LYS A 328 -57.92 40.30 50.64
CA LYS A 328 -57.62 40.36 49.20
C LYS A 328 -58.67 39.65 48.35
N LYS A 329 -59.20 38.49 48.79
CA LYS A 329 -60.31 37.81 48.10
C LYS A 329 -61.59 38.64 48.09
N VAL A 330 -61.95 39.24 49.23
CA VAL A 330 -63.11 40.14 49.31
C VAL A 330 -62.91 41.36 48.43
N GLN A 331 -61.72 41.97 48.44
CA GLN A 331 -61.40 43.11 47.57
C GLN A 331 -61.56 42.74 46.09
N HIS A 332 -61.07 41.57 45.68
CA HIS A 332 -61.23 41.07 44.31
C HIS A 332 -62.71 40.87 43.94
N LEU A 333 -63.53 40.33 44.85
CA LEU A 333 -64.97 40.23 44.66
C LEU A 333 -65.64 41.59 44.53
N ILE A 334 -65.30 42.55 45.38
CA ILE A 334 -65.85 43.92 45.33
C ILE A 334 -65.52 44.56 43.99
N GLN A 335 -64.28 44.41 43.51
CA GLN A 335 -63.87 44.90 42.20
C GLN A 335 -64.65 44.22 41.07
N PHE A 336 -64.83 42.90 41.13
CA PHE A 336 -65.64 42.17 40.15
C PHE A 336 -67.09 42.65 40.11
N ILE A 337 -67.72 42.84 41.28
CA ILE A 337 -69.09 43.33 41.39
C ILE A 337 -69.20 44.75 40.83
N TYR A 338 -68.24 45.61 41.16
CA TYR A 338 -68.18 46.97 40.62
C TYR A 338 -67.96 46.98 39.11
N SER A 339 -67.04 46.18 38.57
CA SER A 339 -66.75 46.17 37.13
C SER A 339 -67.85 45.55 36.28
N ARG A 340 -68.55 44.52 36.80
CA ARG A 340 -69.56 43.77 36.02
C ARG A 340 -70.97 44.31 36.21
N TYR A 341 -71.33 44.70 37.42
CA TYR A 341 -72.68 45.13 37.77
C TYR A 341 -72.78 46.63 38.08
N TYR A 342 -71.66 47.36 38.09
CA TYR A 342 -71.59 48.79 38.43
C TYR A 342 -72.14 49.11 39.83
N LEU A 343 -72.08 48.13 40.73
CA LEU A 343 -72.54 48.25 42.11
C LEU A 343 -71.36 48.51 43.05
N ARG A 344 -71.47 49.52 43.90
CA ARG A 344 -70.53 49.74 45.02
C ARG A 344 -70.93 48.84 46.17
N PHE A 345 -70.00 48.00 46.64
CA PHE A 345 -70.26 47.10 47.75
C PHE A 345 -70.48 47.89 49.04
N ASP A 346 -71.66 47.72 49.62
CA ASP A 346 -72.04 48.40 50.86
C ASP A 346 -72.02 47.40 52.03
N PHE A 347 -71.15 47.64 53.01
CA PHE A 347 -70.97 46.76 54.17
C PHE A 347 -71.98 47.00 55.30
N GLU A 348 -72.73 48.10 55.24
CA GLU A 348 -73.62 48.55 56.30
C GLU A 348 -75.10 48.39 55.91
N ASN A 349 -75.39 48.30 54.62
CA ASN A 349 -76.74 48.11 54.10
C ASN A 349 -77.06 46.63 53.73
N PRO A 350 -77.86 45.90 54.53
CA PRO A 350 -78.21 44.51 54.25
C PRO A 350 -79.09 44.32 53.01
N GLU A 351 -79.75 45.38 52.53
CA GLU A 351 -80.55 45.36 51.29
C GLU A 351 -79.67 45.31 50.03
N PHE A 352 -78.36 45.59 50.16
CA PHE A 352 -77.40 45.43 49.06
C PHE A 352 -77.38 44.00 48.50
N ALA A 353 -77.56 43.00 49.37
CA ALA A 353 -77.57 41.61 48.95
C ALA A 353 -78.75 41.27 48.01
N ILE A 354 -79.89 41.94 48.18
CA ILE A 354 -81.07 41.77 47.31
C ILE A 354 -80.78 42.37 45.94
N LEU A 355 -80.30 43.61 45.92
CA LEU A 355 -79.93 44.31 44.68
C LEU A 355 -78.88 43.52 43.87
N LEU A 356 -77.89 42.96 44.56
CA LEU A 356 -76.86 42.13 43.93
C LEU A 356 -77.43 40.81 43.40
N ALA A 357 -78.38 40.18 44.11
CA ALA A 357 -79.04 38.96 43.64
C ALA A 357 -79.85 39.22 42.37
N GLU A 358 -80.64 40.29 42.33
CA GLU A 358 -81.42 40.70 41.15
C GLU A 358 -80.54 40.98 39.94
N LYS A 359 -79.40 41.67 40.14
CA LYS A 359 -78.47 42.01 39.04
C LYS A 359 -77.60 40.85 38.58
N SER A 360 -77.25 39.93 39.48
CA SER A 360 -76.39 38.78 39.17
C SER A 360 -77.15 37.56 38.67
N GLY A 361 -78.47 37.47 38.91
CA GLY A 361 -79.29 36.30 38.58
C GLY A 361 -79.04 35.10 39.51
N VAL A 362 -78.20 35.27 40.54
CA VAL A 362 -77.92 34.24 41.54
C VAL A 362 -79.02 34.25 42.60
N ALA A 363 -79.43 33.08 43.08
CA ALA A 363 -80.44 32.94 44.11
C ALA A 363 -80.14 33.82 45.34
N GLU A 364 -81.12 34.63 45.76
CA GLU A 364 -80.97 35.61 46.84
C GLU A 364 -80.41 34.99 48.13
N LYS A 365 -80.84 33.76 48.46
CA LYS A 365 -80.34 33.00 49.61
C LYS A 365 -78.81 32.84 49.59
N ASP A 366 -78.23 32.55 48.44
CA ASP A 366 -76.79 32.33 48.29
C ASP A 366 -76.02 33.66 48.38
N VAL A 367 -76.57 34.73 47.79
CA VAL A 367 -75.97 36.07 47.83
C VAL A 367 -76.02 36.65 49.23
N ARG A 368 -77.14 36.48 49.96
CA ARG A 368 -77.24 36.86 51.38
C ARG A 368 -76.25 36.08 52.23
N PHE A 369 -76.13 34.77 52.03
CA PHE A 369 -75.16 33.96 52.77
C PHE A 369 -73.72 34.45 52.55
N MET A 370 -73.35 34.72 51.29
CA MET A 370 -72.06 35.32 50.95
C MET A 370 -71.85 36.67 51.62
N TYR A 371 -72.85 37.56 51.56
CA TYR A 371 -72.81 38.89 52.15
C TYR A 371 -72.57 38.83 53.67
N TYR A 372 -73.35 38.01 54.38
CA TYR A 372 -73.20 37.81 55.81
C TYR A 372 -71.84 37.21 56.18
N LEU A 373 -71.35 36.25 55.40
CA LEU A 373 -70.04 35.65 55.64
C LEU A 373 -68.90 36.68 55.48
N ILE A 374 -68.99 37.56 54.48
CA ILE A 374 -68.02 38.65 54.27
C ILE A 374 -68.00 39.61 55.46
N ILE A 375 -69.17 40.04 55.95
CA ILE A 375 -69.27 40.92 57.12
C ILE A 375 -68.68 40.23 58.36
N THR A 376 -68.99 38.95 58.56
CA THR A 376 -68.51 38.18 59.72
C THR A 376 -67.00 38.04 59.70
N VAL A 377 -66.43 37.68 58.55
CA VAL A 377 -64.98 37.55 58.35
C VAL A 377 -64.27 38.88 58.58
N ARG A 378 -64.85 40.00 58.15
CA ARG A 378 -64.26 41.33 58.34
C ARG A 378 -64.26 41.79 59.80
N LYS A 379 -65.24 41.37 60.60
CA LYS A 379 -65.36 41.73 62.02
C LYS A 379 -64.57 40.82 62.96
N THR A 380 -64.12 39.65 62.49
CA THR A 380 -63.43 38.66 63.32
C THR A 380 -61.92 38.90 63.36
N SER A 381 -61.35 39.14 64.54
CA SER A 381 -59.91 39.16 64.77
C SER A 381 -59.38 37.72 64.93
N GLY A 382 -58.50 37.28 64.02
CA GLY A 382 -57.90 35.94 64.07
C GLY A 382 -58.66 34.88 63.26
N LEU A 383 -58.60 34.97 61.93
CA LEU A 383 -59.25 34.03 61.01
C LEU A 383 -58.55 32.66 60.99
N THR A 384 -59.33 31.59 61.17
CA THR A 384 -58.84 30.23 60.98
C THR A 384 -58.76 29.86 59.50
N PRO A 385 -57.87 28.92 59.10
CA PRO A 385 -57.78 28.44 57.71
C PRO A 385 -59.11 27.96 57.14
N ASP A 386 -59.92 27.28 57.95
CA ASP A 386 -61.21 26.73 57.54
C ASP A 386 -62.22 27.83 57.18
N ARG A 387 -62.22 28.95 57.91
CA ARG A 387 -63.08 30.10 57.60
C ARG A 387 -62.68 30.82 56.32
N VAL A 388 -61.38 30.90 56.02
CA VAL A 388 -60.91 31.44 54.74
C VAL A 388 -61.26 30.51 53.58
N LEU A 389 -61.18 29.19 53.79
CA LEU A 389 -61.58 28.21 52.79
C LEU A 389 -63.09 28.24 52.53
N GLU A 390 -63.90 28.36 53.57
CA GLU A 390 -65.35 28.53 53.46
C GLU A 390 -65.70 29.79 52.66
N LEU A 391 -65.10 30.94 53.02
CA LEU A 391 -65.26 32.19 52.27
C LEU A 391 -64.86 32.02 50.80
N SER A 392 -63.71 31.39 50.55
CA SER A 392 -63.26 31.11 49.17
C SER A 392 -64.31 30.31 48.39
N LYS A 393 -64.80 29.21 48.95
CA LYS A 393 -65.77 28.34 48.27
C LYS A 393 -67.06 29.08 47.94
N VAL A 394 -67.54 29.94 48.85
CA VAL A 394 -68.76 30.72 48.62
C VAL A 394 -68.54 31.76 47.51
N ILE A 395 -67.41 32.48 47.53
CA ILE A 395 -67.05 33.45 46.48
C ILE A 395 -66.88 32.75 45.12
N ASP A 396 -66.16 31.62 45.09
CA ASP A 396 -65.93 30.86 43.85
C ASP A 396 -67.24 30.30 43.29
N ASN A 397 -68.18 29.88 44.15
CA ASN A 397 -69.51 29.45 43.75
C ASN A 397 -70.34 30.62 43.19
N PHE A 398 -70.25 31.81 43.81
CA PHE A 398 -70.86 33.01 43.25
C PHE A 398 -70.32 33.30 41.85
N TYR A 399 -69.00 33.29 41.64
CA TYR A 399 -68.42 33.48 40.30
C TYR A 399 -68.88 32.45 39.27
N LYS A 400 -69.03 31.17 39.66
CA LYS A 400 -69.53 30.12 38.76
C LYS A 400 -70.98 30.31 38.35
N LYS A 401 -71.82 30.81 39.26
CA LYS A 401 -73.26 31.03 38.99
C LYS A 401 -73.54 32.37 38.33
N ALA A 402 -72.66 33.35 38.53
CA ALA A 402 -72.73 34.70 37.97
C ALA A 402 -72.11 34.83 36.56
N ASN A 403 -71.41 33.78 36.10
CA ASN A 403 -70.81 33.68 34.77
C ASN A 403 -71.79 33.11 33.74
#